data_AF-A0A1G4BG00-F1
#
_entry.id   AF-A0A1G4BG00-F1
#
_cell.length_a   1.000
_cell.length_b   1.000
_cell.length_c   1.000
_cell.angle_alpha   90.00
_cell.angle_beta   90.00
_cell.angle_gamma   90.00
#
_symmetry.space_group_name_H-M   'P 1'
#
loop_
_entity.id
_entity.type
_entity.pdbx_description
1 polymer ?
#
loop_
_entity_poly.entity_id
_entity_poly.type
_entity_poly.pdbx_seq_one_letter_code
_entity_poly.pdbx_strand_id
1 'polypeptide(L)'
;MKFITAIATIVLVSTSVVALPAEPIATPNPHIEPMWSKCTKFYQATRGETCASLASKNNLTVADIMGLNRGIGGQRGCQMGNIIEAYWYCVKPEGW
;
A
#
# COMPACT_ATOMS: atom_id res chain seq x y z
N MET A 1 27.69 16.38 58.52
CA MET A 1 27.90 15.93 57.13
C MET A 1 26.70 16.32 56.29
N LYS A 2 26.86 17.17 55.26
CA LYS A 2 25.83 17.44 54.23
C LYS A 2 26.27 16.71 52.97
N PHE A 3 25.54 15.67 52.60
CA PHE A 3 25.76 14.95 51.33
C PHE A 3 25.11 15.77 50.22
N ILE A 4 25.92 16.27 49.28
CA ILE A 4 25.44 16.97 48.08
C ILE A 4 25.43 15.93 46.96
N THR A 5 24.25 15.48 46.56
CA THR A 5 24.07 14.58 45.43
C THR A 5 24.06 15.40 44.14
N ALA A 6 25.09 15.27 43.31
CA ALA A 6 25.12 15.88 41.98
C ALA A 6 24.23 15.07 41.02
N ILE A 7 23.17 15.70 40.50
CA ILE A 7 22.30 15.11 39.48
C ILE A 7 22.92 15.42 38.12
N ALA A 8 23.46 14.41 37.44
CA ALA A 8 23.95 14.54 36.08
C ALA A 8 22.74 14.53 35.10
N THR A 9 22.42 15.68 34.53
CA THR A 9 21.39 15.81 33.49
C THR A 9 21.94 15.29 32.15
N ILE A 10 21.38 14.17 31.68
CA ILE A 10 21.63 13.62 30.34
C ILE A 10 20.82 14.44 29.33
N VAL A 11 21.51 15.15 28.43
CA VAL A 11 20.88 15.87 27.31
C VAL A 11 20.70 14.91 26.14
N LEU A 12 19.47 14.48 25.89
CA LEU A 12 19.11 13.73 24.68
C LEU A 12 19.05 14.70 23.50
N VAL A 13 20.06 14.69 22.64
CA VAL A 13 20.06 15.46 21.39
C VAL A 13 19.29 14.68 20.33
N SER A 14 18.06 15.12 20.02
CA SER A 14 17.26 14.56 18.93
C SER A 14 17.70 15.16 17.61
N THR A 15 18.42 14.41 16.79
CA THR A 15 18.77 14.81 15.42
C THR A 15 17.58 14.54 14.49
N SER A 16 16.97 15.59 13.95
CA SER A 16 15.95 15.48 12.91
C SER A 16 16.61 15.19 11.57
N VAL A 17 16.49 13.95 11.08
CA VAL A 17 16.87 13.61 9.71
C VAL A 17 15.77 14.08 8.76
N VAL A 18 16.10 15.01 7.86
CA VAL A 18 15.19 15.42 6.78
C VAL A 18 15.26 14.34 5.71
N ALA A 19 14.21 13.54 5.57
CA ALA A 19 14.10 12.59 4.46
C ALA A 19 13.93 13.35 3.15
N LEU A 20 14.71 12.98 2.13
CA LEU A 20 14.47 13.47 0.77
C LEU A 20 13.10 12.98 0.28
N PRO A 21 12.43 13.71 -0.63
CA PRO A 21 11.22 13.22 -1.26
C PRO A 21 11.50 11.87 -1.92
N ALA A 22 10.65 10.87 -1.67
CA ALA A 22 10.75 9.60 -2.38
C ALA A 22 10.53 9.83 -3.89
N GLU A 23 11.29 9.13 -4.72
CA GLU A 23 11.06 9.14 -6.17
C GLU A 23 9.65 8.59 -6.49
N PRO A 24 8.98 9.11 -7.54
CA PRO A 24 7.68 8.62 -7.94
C PRO A 24 7.77 7.14 -8.34
N ILE A 25 6.89 6.32 -7.76
CA ILE A 25 6.82 4.90 -8.09
C ILE A 25 6.14 4.75 -9.45
N ALA A 26 6.85 4.16 -10.41
CA ALA A 26 6.30 3.88 -11.73
C ALA A 26 5.18 2.84 -11.64
N THR A 27 4.02 3.16 -12.22
CA THR A 27 2.91 2.20 -12.33
C THR A 27 3.23 1.16 -13.40
N PRO A 28 3.23 -0.15 -13.08
CA PRO A 28 3.55 -1.19 -14.05
C PRO A 28 2.43 -1.41 -15.07
N ASN A 29 2.79 -1.77 -16.31
CA ASN A 29 1.86 -2.13 -17.38
C ASN A 29 1.87 -3.65 -17.65
N PRO A 30 0.75 -4.25 -18.12
CA PRO A 30 -0.57 -3.64 -18.20
C PRO A 30 -1.25 -3.59 -16.83
N HIS A 31 -2.08 -2.58 -16.58
CA HIS A 31 -2.90 -2.48 -15.36
C HIS A 31 -4.34 -2.10 -15.72
N ILE A 32 -5.25 -2.32 -14.78
CA ILE A 32 -6.65 -1.96 -14.97
C ILE A 32 -6.86 -0.47 -14.66
N GLU A 33 -7.63 0.23 -15.50
CA GLU A 33 -7.93 1.65 -15.30
C GLU A 33 -9.43 1.88 -15.00
N PRO A 34 -9.80 2.77 -14.07
CA PRO A 34 -8.90 3.57 -13.23
C PRO A 34 -8.30 2.80 -12.04
N MET A 35 -6.99 2.93 -11.84
CA MET A 35 -6.29 2.51 -10.62
C MET A 35 -5.98 3.70 -9.70
N TRP A 36 -5.79 3.46 -8.40
CA TRP A 36 -5.38 4.48 -7.45
C TRP A 36 -4.05 5.13 -7.86
N SER A 37 -4.05 6.45 -8.05
CA SER A 37 -2.92 7.19 -8.65
C SER A 37 -1.65 7.23 -7.79
N LYS A 38 -1.78 7.02 -6.48
CA LYS A 38 -0.67 7.01 -5.52
C LYS A 38 -0.40 5.60 -4.98
N CYS A 39 -0.46 4.59 -5.84
CA CYS A 39 -0.15 3.24 -5.43
C CYS A 39 1.35 3.05 -5.17
N THR A 40 1.69 2.43 -4.05
CA THR A 40 3.08 2.17 -3.61
C THR A 40 3.46 0.69 -3.64
N LYS A 41 2.47 -0.22 -3.73
CA LYS A 41 2.70 -1.65 -3.93
C LYS A 41 1.70 -2.23 -4.91
N PHE A 42 2.21 -3.01 -5.85
CA PHE A 42 1.43 -3.66 -6.90
C PHE A 42 1.48 -5.18 -6.76
N TYR A 43 0.43 -5.85 -7.24
CA TYR A 43 0.34 -7.29 -7.36
C TYR A 43 -0.05 -7.66 -8.79
N GLN A 44 0.75 -8.50 -9.45
CA GLN A 44 0.40 -9.02 -10.77
C GLN A 44 -0.52 -10.24 -10.60
N ALA A 45 -1.71 -10.17 -11.19
CA ALA A 45 -2.66 -11.27 -11.11
C ALA A 45 -2.18 -12.48 -11.93
N THR A 46 -2.45 -13.64 -11.36
CA THR A 46 -2.21 -14.96 -11.93
C THR A 46 -3.53 -15.55 -12.45
N ARG A 47 -3.42 -16.55 -13.34
CA ARG A 47 -4.58 -17.18 -13.98
C ARG A 47 -5.60 -17.67 -12.96
N GLY A 48 -6.87 -17.32 -13.17
CA GLY A 48 -8.00 -17.82 -12.37
C GLY A 48 -8.22 -17.11 -11.03
N GLU A 49 -7.49 -16.01 -10.77
CA GLU A 49 -7.75 -15.23 -9.57
C GLU A 49 -9.08 -14.49 -9.59
N THR A 50 -9.60 -14.26 -8.40
CA THR A 50 -10.82 -13.48 -8.14
C THR A 50 -10.47 -12.31 -7.22
N CYS A 51 -11.39 -11.35 -7.06
CA CYS A 51 -11.19 -10.29 -6.06
C CYS A 51 -10.97 -10.86 -4.65
N ALA A 52 -11.64 -11.96 -4.29
CA ALA A 52 -11.49 -12.58 -2.98
C ALA A 52 -10.10 -13.21 -2.78
N SER A 53 -9.59 -13.94 -3.77
CA SER A 53 -8.25 -14.54 -3.67
C SER A 53 -7.14 -13.47 -3.68
N LEU A 54 -7.27 -12.44 -4.51
CA LEU A 54 -6.31 -11.33 -4.57
C LEU A 54 -6.30 -10.55 -3.25
N ALA A 55 -7.48 -10.26 -2.69
CA ALA A 55 -7.63 -9.64 -1.38
C ALA A 55 -6.95 -10.47 -0.28
N SER A 56 -7.27 -11.77 -0.21
CA SER A 56 -6.68 -12.70 0.76
C SER A 56 -5.16 -12.77 0.69
N LYS A 57 -4.58 -12.88 -0.51
CA LYS A 57 -3.11 -12.95 -0.70
C LYS A 57 -2.39 -11.66 -0.29
N ASN A 58 -3.08 -10.53 -0.27
CA ASN A 58 -2.52 -9.23 0.05
C ASN A 58 -2.96 -8.70 1.42
N ASN A 59 -3.66 -9.51 2.22
CA ASN A 59 -4.21 -9.12 3.52
C ASN A 59 -5.12 -7.87 3.45
N LEU A 60 -5.97 -7.82 2.42
CA LEU A 60 -6.93 -6.75 2.18
C LEU A 60 -8.36 -7.28 2.21
N THR A 61 -9.32 -6.39 2.34
CA THR A 61 -10.72 -6.72 2.08
C THR A 61 -11.04 -6.66 0.58
N VAL A 62 -12.13 -7.28 0.15
CA VAL A 62 -12.61 -7.11 -1.24
C VAL A 62 -12.98 -5.65 -1.52
N ALA A 63 -13.49 -4.93 -0.51
CA ALA A 63 -13.78 -3.50 -0.62
C ALA A 63 -12.53 -2.67 -0.90
N ASP A 64 -11.41 -2.97 -0.24
CA ASP A 64 -10.11 -2.36 -0.50
C ASP A 64 -9.66 -2.59 -1.94
N ILE A 65 -9.74 -3.83 -2.43
CA ILE A 65 -9.36 -4.16 -3.81
C ILE A 65 -10.18 -3.35 -4.82
N MET A 66 -11.50 -3.27 -4.63
CA MET A 66 -12.38 -2.48 -5.51
C MET A 66 -12.10 -0.98 -5.42
N GLY A 67 -11.80 -0.47 -4.22
CA GLY A 67 -11.51 0.94 -4.00
C GLY A 67 -10.19 1.37 -4.63
N LEU A 68 -9.15 0.54 -4.48
CA LEU A 68 -7.84 0.77 -5.07
C LEU A 68 -7.81 0.57 -6.59
N ASN A 69 -8.72 -0.26 -7.12
CA ASN A 69 -8.74 -0.66 -8.53
C ASN A 69 -10.15 -0.50 -9.10
N ARG A 70 -10.63 0.74 -9.18
CA ARG A 70 -11.98 1.08 -9.64
C ARG A 70 -12.29 0.56 -11.05
N GLY A 71 -11.27 0.38 -11.88
CA GLY A 71 -11.36 -0.27 -13.20
C GLY A 71 -11.92 -1.68 -13.19
N ILE A 72 -11.91 -2.37 -12.04
CA ILE A 72 -12.59 -3.66 -11.87
C ILE A 72 -14.09 -3.51 -12.15
N GLY A 73 -14.72 -2.36 -11.82
CA GLY A 73 -16.16 -2.15 -11.97
C GLY A 73 -16.96 -2.54 -10.72
N GLY A 74 -16.34 -2.44 -9.54
CA GLY A 74 -16.97 -2.73 -8.24
C GLY A 74 -17.43 -4.17 -8.10
N GLN A 75 -18.50 -4.38 -7.32
CA GLN A 75 -18.96 -5.72 -6.94
C GLN A 75 -19.34 -6.57 -8.16
N ARG A 76 -20.01 -5.98 -9.16
CA ARG A 76 -20.38 -6.68 -10.40
C ARG A 76 -19.15 -7.12 -11.17
N GLY A 77 -18.14 -6.26 -11.25
CA GLY A 77 -16.86 -6.59 -11.86
C GLY A 77 -16.15 -7.77 -11.18
N CYS A 78 -16.13 -7.76 -9.85
CA CYS A 78 -15.60 -8.88 -9.08
C CYS A 78 -16.35 -10.19 -9.32
N GLN A 79 -17.69 -10.13 -9.44
CA GLN A 79 -18.52 -11.31 -9.73
C GLN A 79 -18.33 -11.82 -11.17
N MET A 80 -18.05 -10.93 -12.12
CA MET A 80 -17.78 -11.29 -13.51
C MET A 80 -16.33 -11.76 -13.75
N GLY A 81 -15.48 -11.73 -12.73
CA GLY A 81 -14.08 -12.15 -12.86
C GLY A 81 -13.20 -11.13 -13.56
N ASN A 82 -13.42 -9.82 -13.35
CA ASN A 82 -12.58 -8.74 -13.89
C ASN A 82 -11.20 -8.62 -13.21
N ILE A 83 -10.63 -9.75 -12.79
CA ILE A 83 -9.22 -9.90 -12.45
C ILE A 83 -8.54 -10.57 -13.66
N ILE A 84 -7.79 -9.78 -14.41
CA ILE A 84 -7.21 -10.17 -15.69
C ILE A 84 -5.82 -10.73 -15.43
N GLU A 85 -5.55 -11.92 -15.95
CA GLU A 85 -4.22 -12.53 -15.87
C GLU A 85 -3.14 -11.58 -16.42
N ALA A 86 -2.00 -11.53 -15.75
CA ALA A 86 -0.85 -10.68 -16.06
C ALA A 86 -1.06 -9.17 -15.91
N TYR A 87 -2.25 -8.72 -15.49
CA TYR A 87 -2.49 -7.31 -15.15
C TYR A 87 -2.03 -7.00 -13.72
N TRP A 88 -1.56 -5.77 -13.53
CA TRP A 88 -1.15 -5.24 -12.23
C TRP A 88 -2.31 -4.55 -11.52
N TYR A 89 -2.40 -4.81 -10.22
CA TYR A 89 -3.40 -4.24 -9.32
C TYR A 89 -2.72 -3.54 -8.16
N CYS A 90 -3.25 -2.40 -7.75
CA CYS A 90 -2.83 -1.72 -6.55
C CYS A 90 -3.26 -2.50 -5.31
N VAL A 91 -2.32 -2.75 -4.41
CA VAL A 91 -2.54 -3.46 -3.13
C VAL A 91 -1.99 -2.68 -1.93
N LYS A 92 -1.43 -1.49 -2.15
CA LYS A 92 -1.12 -0.54 -1.08
C LYS A 92 -1.05 0.88 -1.67
N PRO A 93 -1.94 1.81 -1.30
CA PRO A 93 -1.75 3.22 -1.62
C PRO A 93 -0.73 3.86 -0.68
N GLU A 94 -0.28 5.07 -1.02
CA GLU A 94 0.48 5.92 -0.12
C GLU A 94 -0.35 6.28 1.13
N GLY A 95 0.26 6.19 2.32
CA GLY A 95 -0.35 6.64 3.58
C GLY A 95 -1.29 5.67 4.29
N TRP A 96 -1.32 4.39 3.88
CA TRP A 96 -1.91 3.29 4.66
C TRP A 96 -0.96 2.75 5.73
#